data_AF-A0A4S3K7K8-F1
#
_entry.id   AF-A0A4S3K7K8-F1
#
_cell.length_a   1.000
_cell.length_b   1.000
_cell.length_c   1.000
_cell.angle_alpha   90.00
_cell.angle_beta   90.00
_cell.angle_gamma   90.00
#
_symmetry.space_group_name_H-M   'P 1'
#
loop_
_entity.id
_entity.type
_entity.pdbx_description
1 polymer ?
#
loop_
_entity_poly.entity_id
_entity_poly.type
_entity_poly.pdbx_seq_one_letter_code
_entity_poly.pdbx_strand_id
1 'polypeptide(L)' 'MRSFDDLQGGHWQAALLDASYGNVLLVFSHAGDGEIRQLALPAENLRLAEDELAAMDDARLCQLLAESEPWA' A
#
# COMPACT_ATOMS: atom_id res chain seq x y z
N MET A 1 7.68 -0.33 5.13
CA MET A 1 7.33 0.86 4.32
C MET A 1 8.22 0.86 3.09
N ARG A 2 7.65 1.06 1.91
CA ARG A 2 8.35 1.00 0.61
C ARG A 2 7.90 2.16 -0.26
N SER A 3 8.84 2.88 -0.85
CA SER A 3 8.54 3.94 -1.83
C SER A 3 8.61 3.35 -3.24
N PHE A 4 7.74 3.82 -4.14
CA PHE A 4 7.73 3.45 -5.55
C PHE A 4 7.15 4.58 -6.39
N ASP A 5 7.44 4.53 -7.68
CA ASP A 5 6.93 5.51 -8.64
C ASP A 5 5.80 4.86 -9.45
N ASP A 6 4.70 5.59 -9.63
CA ASP A 6 3.65 5.14 -10.52
C ASP A 6 4.04 5.35 -12.00
N LEU A 7 3.26 4.77 -12.91
CA LEU A 7 3.48 4.89 -14.36
C LEU A 7 3.29 6.31 -14.89
N GLN A 8 2.71 7.22 -14.11
CA GLN A 8 2.49 8.63 -14.43
C GLN A 8 3.59 9.54 -13.85
N GLY A 9 4.57 8.97 -13.12
CA GLY A 9 5.64 9.71 -12.44
C GLY A 9 5.25 10.27 -11.07
N GLY A 10 4.13 9.83 -10.49
CA GLY A 10 3.73 10.12 -9.13
C GLY A 10 4.55 9.30 -8.13
N HIS A 11 5.07 9.98 -7.09
CA HIS A 11 5.85 9.34 -6.04
C HIS A 11 4.92 8.85 -4.93
N TRP A 12 4.85 7.54 -4.73
CA TRP A 12 3.98 6.91 -3.74
C TRP A 12 4.79 6.18 -2.67
N GLN A 13 4.22 6.15 -1.47
CA GLN A 13 4.70 5.33 -0.37
C GLN A 13 3.65 4.32 0.04
N ALA A 14 4.03 3.05 0.05
CA ALA A 14 3.23 1.96 0.57
C ALA A 14 3.68 1.63 2.01
N ALA A 15 2.74 1.60 2.93
CA ALA A 15 2.92 1.24 4.32
C ALA A 15 1.82 0.27 4.76
N LEU A 16 2.13 -0.60 5.72
CA LEU A 16 1.14 -1.48 6.32
C LEU A 16 0.63 -0.84 7.60
N LEU A 17 -0.68 -0.89 7.78
CA LEU A 17 -1.36 -0.46 8.98
C LEU A 17 -2.07 -1.66 9.59
N ASP A 18 -1.78 -1.92 10.85
CA ASP A 18 -2.55 -2.87 11.66
C ASP A 18 -3.92 -2.25 11.94
N ALA A 19 -4.96 -2.78 11.32
CA ALA A 19 -6.33 -2.38 11.55
C ALA A 19 -6.97 -3.31 12.60
N SER A 20 -8.05 -2.82 13.21
CA SER A 20 -8.78 -3.59 14.22
C SER A 20 -9.27 -4.94 13.66
N TYR A 21 -9.39 -5.93 14.55
CA TYR A 21 -9.84 -7.31 14.23
C TYR A 21 -8.86 -8.16 13.42
N GLY A 22 -7.56 -7.84 13.45
CA GLY A 22 -6.54 -8.63 12.75
C GLY A 22 -6.53 -8.43 11.24
N ASN A 23 -7.14 -7.35 10.76
CA ASN A 23 -7.05 -6.95 9.36
C ASN A 23 -5.79 -6.13 9.16
N VAL A 24 -5.07 -6.37 8.07
CA VAL A 24 -3.94 -5.54 7.66
C VAL A 24 -4.40 -4.68 6.50
N LEU A 25 -4.21 -3.37 6.62
CA LEU A 25 -4.44 -2.44 5.52
C LEU A 25 -3.11 -2.09 4.87
N LEU A 26 -3.09 -2.09 3.54
CA LEU A 26 -2.06 -1.46 2.74
C LEU A 26 -2.47 -0.02 2.48
N VAL A 27 -1.67 0.92 2.98
CA VAL A 27 -1.91 2.35 2.84
C VAL A 27 -0.91 2.91 1.86
N PHE A 28 -1.41 3.62 0.87
CA PHE A 28 -0.64 4.36 -0.13
C PHE A 28 -0.76 5.84 0.16
N SER A 29 0.35 6.53 0.30
CA SER A 29 0.40 8.00 0.42
C SER A 29 1.18 8.59 -0.73
N HIS A 30 0.56 9.52 -1.46
CA HIS A 30 1.21 10.27 -2.51
C HIS A 30 2.01 11.43 -1.91
N ALA A 31 3.29 11.51 -2.26
CA ALA A 31 4.20 12.49 -1.70
C ALA A 31 3.94 13.92 -2.20
N GLY A 32 3.23 14.09 -3.32
CA GLY A 32 3.03 15.39 -3.97
C GLY A 32 1.85 16.20 -3.45
N ASP A 33 0.68 15.57 -3.30
CA ASP A 33 -0.59 16.22 -2.97
C ASP A 33 -1.20 15.76 -1.64
N GLY A 34 -0.58 14.77 -0.98
CA GLY A 34 -1.09 14.18 0.25
C GLY A 34 -2.32 13.29 0.03
N GLU A 35 -2.58 12.83 -1.21
CA GLU A 35 -3.60 11.82 -1.48
C GLU A 35 -3.25 10.53 -0.72
N ILE A 36 -4.22 9.99 0.01
CA ILE A 36 -4.08 8.71 0.72
C ILE A 36 -5.11 7.75 0.15
N ARG A 37 -4.65 6.54 -0.16
CA ARG A 37 -5.50 5.42 -0.55
C ARG A 37 -5.22 4.22 0.33
N GLN A 38 -6.19 3.34 0.46
CA GLN A 38 -6.10 2.14 1.27
C GLN A 38 -6.68 0.93 0.54
N LEU A 39 -6.11 -0.23 0.84
CA LEU A 39 -6.58 -1.52 0.35
C LEU A 39 -6.49 -2.53 1.50
N ALA A 40 -7.53 -3.34 1.68
CA ALA A 40 -7.47 -4.46 2.61
C ALA A 40 -6.59 -5.57 2.03
N LEU A 41 -5.51 -5.92 2.72
CA LEU A 41 -4.68 -7.06 2.38
C LEU A 41 -5.22 -8.31 3.08
N PRO A 42 -5.48 -9.40 2.35
CA PRO A 42 -5.78 -10.69 2.95
C PRO A 42 -4.49 -11.33 3.48
N ALA A 43 -3.91 -10.74 4.53
CA ALA A 43 -2.72 -11.26 5.19
C ALA A 43 -3.09 -11.91 6.52
N GLU A 44 -2.53 -13.09 6.80
CA GLU A 44 -2.78 -13.82 8.06
C GLU A 44 -2.17 -13.12 9.28
N ASN A 45 -1.09 -12.35 9.07
CA ASN A 45 -0.46 -11.56 10.11
C ASN A 45 0.37 -10.41 9.51
N LEU A 46 0.63 -9.39 10.32
CA LEU A 46 1.39 -8.20 9.92
C LEU A 46 2.81 -8.54 9.42
N ARG A 47 3.47 -9.51 10.05
CA ARG A 47 4.85 -9.91 9.67
C ARG A 47 4.90 -10.46 8.25
N LEU A 48 3.96 -11.33 7.88
CA LEU A 48 3.86 -11.89 6.54
C LEU A 48 3.56 -10.79 5.52
N ALA A 49 2.66 -9.86 5.86
CA ALA A 49 2.37 -8.71 5.01
C ALA A 49 3.62 -7.83 4.80
N GLU A 50 4.46 -7.63 5.83
CA GLU A 50 5.71 -6.88 5.73
C GLU A 50 6.70 -7.54 4.76
N ASP A 51 6.87 -8.86 4.87
CA ASP A 51 7.72 -9.62 3.95
C ASP A 51 7.17 -9.59 2.52
N GLU A 52 5.86 -9.74 2.34
CA GLU A 52 5.21 -9.62 1.03
C GLU A 52 5.40 -8.23 0.43
N LEU A 53 5.18 -7.16 1.21
CA LEU A 53 5.39 -5.78 0.77
C LEU A 53 6.86 -5.53 0.40
N ALA A 54 7.81 -6.11 1.13
CA ALA A 54 9.23 -6.00 0.83
C ALA A 54 9.62 -6.74 -0.45
N ALA A 55 8.94 -7.85 -0.77
CA ALA A 55 9.16 -8.65 -1.97
C ALA A 55 8.40 -8.14 -3.21
N MET A 56 7.37 -7.30 -3.04
CA MET A 56 6.60 -6.73 -4.15
C MET A 56 7.45 -5.78 -5.00
N ASP A 57 7.30 -5.92 -6.31
CA ASP A 57 7.86 -4.98 -7.28
C ASP A 57 6.95 -3.77 -7.48
N ASP A 58 7.49 -2.74 -8.14
CA ASP A 58 6.78 -1.47 -8.35
C ASP A 58 5.55 -1.67 -9.24
N ALA A 59 5.61 -2.62 -10.19
CA ALA A 59 4.49 -2.98 -11.05
C ALA A 59 3.32 -3.55 -10.24
N ARG A 60 3.60 -4.45 -9.28
CA ARG A 60 2.58 -4.99 -8.38
C ARG A 60 1.99 -3.92 -7.47
N LEU A 61 2.81 -3.01 -6.94
CA LEU A 61 2.32 -1.89 -6.14
C LEU A 61 1.44 -0.95 -6.94
N CYS A 62 1.76 -0.66 -8.20
CA CYS A 62 0.91 0.14 -9.08
C CYS A 62 -0.45 -0.54 -9.35
N GLN A 63 -0.48 -1.87 -9.50
CA GLN A 63 -1.74 -2.61 -9.64
C GLN A 63 -2.60 -2.48 -8.38
N LEU A 64 -2.01 -2.72 -7.21
CA LEU A 64 -2.70 -2.60 -5.92
C LEU A 64 -3.18 -1.17 -5.65
N LEU A 65 -2.41 -0.16 -6.06
CA LEU A 65 -2.82 1.24 -6.01
C LEU A 65 -4.06 1.51 -6.88
N ALA A 66 -4.13 0.93 -8.08
CA ALA A 66 -5.30 1.06 -8.96
C ALA A 66 -6.55 0.37 -8.39
N GLU A 67 -6.37 -0.69 -7.60
CA GLU A 67 -7.44 -1.41 -6.88
C GLU A 67 -7.82 -0.75 -5.54
N SER A 68 -6.98 0.15 -5.02
CA SER A 68 -7.18 0.80 -3.73
C SER A 68 -8.25 1.89 -3.75
N GLU A 69 -8.92 2.06 -2.61
CA GLU A 69 -9.96 3.07 -2.41
C GLU A 69 -9.39 4.31 -1.70
N PRO A 70 -9.90 5.52 -1.99
CA PRO A 70 -9.50 6.73 -1.26
C PRO A 70 -9.76 6.61 0.25
N TRP A 71 -8.85 7.17 1.06
CA TRP A 71 -9.03 7.28 2.49
C TRP A 71 -10.12 8.33 2.79
N ALA A 72 -11.26 7.89 3.34
CA ALA A 72 -12.42 8.73 3.65
C ALA A 72 -12.54 9.04 5.16
#